data_AF-A0A2V7G8R6-F1
#
_entry.id   AF-A0A2V7G8R6-F1
#
_cell.length_a   1.000
_cell.length_b   1.000
_cell.length_c   1.000
_cell.angle_alpha   90.00
_cell.angle_beta   90.00
_cell.angle_gamma   90.00
#
_symmetry.space_group_name_H-M   'P 1'
#
loop_
_entity.id
_entity.type
_entity.pdbx_description
1 polymer ?
#
loop_
_entity_poly.entity_id
_entity_poly.type
_entity_poly.pdbx_seq_one_letter_code
_entity_poly.pdbx_strand_id
1 'polypeptide(L)'
;VAAVVLALLGLVGTFGAIATAYAHSNPQSAGAAAAAQAGIRWGAVGSALALAALAGAVLAFVQGRLTAPAFSFAIILIVGGDLWRAARGFWQWSRPEQEEYAADPIVAHLKGVPLPYRVLDPGVYRSATLMRHDIPQLLGYHGFELRAFDELMKYANHPQLWRLMAVRFFILPDTVTLPGYHRVLGPVHTSADRPGYLYEADSSPPYARIVPVLAKGTPEEVLGTLIDPRMDFDRLALIDTSERYNPLPVTSLPQPSRSKATVQAWEPGKMSVAVQPAAQAGSYLLVAENWYKDWRATVDGRPGQVLRGDQTLILVPLTEGASHVELVYDPRDYRLGLHITWAALLVLAIGLVAPPLARRWGRSG
;
A
#
# COMPACT_ATOMS: atom_id res chain seq x y z
N VAL A 1 32.12 8.50 32.65
CA VAL A 1 31.07 7.90 33.50
C VAL A 1 30.10 7.04 32.69
N ALA A 2 29.33 7.61 31.76
CA ALA A 2 28.35 6.85 30.96
C ALA A 2 28.92 5.61 30.24
N ALA A 3 30.11 5.70 29.65
CA ALA A 3 30.77 4.55 29.00
C ALA A 3 31.07 3.42 29.98
N VAL A 4 31.57 3.75 31.16
CA VAL A 4 31.91 2.78 32.22
C VAL A 4 30.64 2.09 32.74
N VAL A 5 29.58 2.86 32.98
CA VAL A 5 28.28 2.33 33.39
C VAL A 5 27.72 1.39 32.32
N LEU A 6 27.76 1.77 31.05
CA LEU A 6 27.27 0.96 29.93
C LEU A 6 28.06 -0.36 29.79
N ALA A 7 29.38 -0.32 29.93
CA ALA A 7 30.22 -1.52 29.91
C ALA A 7 29.90 -2.45 31.08
N LEU A 8 29.77 -1.91 32.30
CA LEU A 8 29.45 -2.70 33.50
C LEU A 8 28.08 -3.37 33.39
N LEU A 9 27.05 -2.63 32.96
CA LEU A 9 25.71 -3.19 32.73
C LEU A 9 25.71 -4.26 31.62
N GLY A 10 26.52 -4.07 30.58
CA GLY A 10 26.75 -5.06 29.53
C GLY A 10 27.40 -6.35 30.06
N LEU A 11 28.48 -6.23 30.83
CA LEU A 11 29.25 -7.35 31.36
C LEU A 11 28.48 -8.15 32.41
N VAL A 12 27.73 -7.47 33.29
CA VAL A 12 26.85 -8.10 34.28
C VAL A 12 25.62 -8.73 33.63
N GLY A 13 25.37 -8.45 32.34
CA GLY A 13 24.33 -9.08 31.55
C GLY A 13 22.95 -8.45 31.74
N THR A 14 22.88 -7.22 32.26
CA THR A 14 21.61 -6.49 32.49
C THR A 14 20.77 -6.41 31.23
N PHE A 15 21.37 -6.08 30.08
CA PHE A 15 20.66 -6.01 28.81
C PHE A 15 20.21 -7.38 28.30
N GLY A 16 21.00 -8.43 28.57
CA GLY A 16 20.62 -9.81 28.29
C GLY A 16 19.41 -10.26 29.11
N ALA A 17 19.37 -9.86 30.39
CA ALA A 17 18.25 -10.12 31.30
C ALA A 17 16.96 -9.42 30.83
N ILE A 18 17.06 -8.18 30.35
CA ILE A 18 15.92 -7.45 29.75
C ILE A 18 15.42 -8.18 28.51
N ALA A 19 16.31 -8.63 27.61
CA ALA A 19 15.93 -9.38 26.42
C ALA A 19 15.25 -10.72 26.77
N THR A 20 15.74 -11.43 27.79
CA THR A 20 15.08 -12.65 28.27
C THR A 20 13.72 -12.37 28.90
N ALA A 21 13.58 -11.29 29.69
CA ALA A 21 12.31 -10.92 30.30
C ALA A 21 11.27 -10.57 29.23
N TYR A 22 11.67 -9.87 28.17
CA TYR A 22 10.82 -9.62 26.99
C TYR A 22 10.44 -10.91 26.25
N ALA A 23 11.36 -11.87 26.15
CA ALA A 23 11.08 -13.15 25.51
C ALA A 23 10.12 -14.03 26.32
N HIS A 24 10.06 -13.87 27.65
CA HIS A 24 9.04 -14.56 28.47
C HIS A 24 7.61 -14.10 28.12
N SER A 25 7.42 -12.85 27.73
CA SER A 25 6.12 -12.37 27.23
C SER A 25 5.88 -12.65 25.74
N ASN A 26 6.88 -13.18 25.03
CA ASN A 26 6.82 -13.48 23.59
C ASN A 26 7.49 -14.84 23.29
N PRO A 27 6.78 -15.96 23.45
CA PRO A 27 7.36 -17.31 23.40
C PRO A 27 8.13 -17.63 22.10
N GLN A 28 7.71 -17.03 20.97
CA GLN A 28 8.39 -17.15 19.67
C GLN A 28 9.81 -16.56 19.66
N SER A 29 10.10 -15.64 20.59
CA SER A 29 11.39 -14.93 20.69
C SER A 29 12.36 -15.57 21.69
N ALA A 30 11.96 -16.62 22.41
CA ALA A 30 12.79 -17.25 23.44
C ALA A 30 14.10 -17.83 22.89
N GLY A 31 14.03 -18.56 21.77
CA GLY A 31 15.21 -19.10 21.09
C GLY A 31 16.15 -18.02 20.58
N ALA A 32 15.60 -16.94 20.00
CA ALA A 32 16.37 -15.81 19.51
C ALA A 32 17.05 -15.02 20.65
N ALA A 33 16.34 -14.79 21.76
CA ALA A 33 16.88 -14.07 22.92
C ALA A 33 18.01 -14.83 23.61
N ALA A 34 17.95 -16.17 23.64
CA ALA A 34 19.03 -17.02 24.12
C ALA A 34 20.25 -16.96 23.20
N ALA A 35 20.05 -17.11 21.89
CA ALA A 35 21.12 -17.02 20.89
C ALA A 35 21.80 -15.64 20.86
N ALA A 36 21.06 -14.56 21.13
CA ALA A 36 21.55 -13.20 21.10
C ALA A 36 22.37 -12.77 22.33
N GLN A 37 22.41 -13.56 23.42
CA GLN A 37 23.02 -13.14 24.70
C GLN A 37 24.47 -12.66 24.56
N ALA A 38 25.31 -13.41 23.84
CA ALA A 38 26.69 -13.01 23.59
C ALA A 38 26.77 -11.73 22.74
N GLY A 39 25.93 -11.62 21.72
CA GLY A 39 25.83 -10.44 20.86
C GLY A 39 25.41 -9.18 21.63
N ILE A 40 24.46 -9.30 22.55
CA ILE A 40 24.00 -8.19 23.41
C ILE A 40 25.11 -7.72 24.35
N ARG A 41 25.81 -8.65 25.00
CA ARG A 41 26.90 -8.34 25.94
C ARG A 41 28.07 -7.63 25.25
N TRP A 42 28.58 -8.21 24.17
CA TRP A 42 29.67 -7.61 23.40
C TRP A 42 29.20 -6.37 22.61
N GLY A 43 27.92 -6.32 22.28
CA GLY A 43 27.19 -5.14 21.79
C GLY A 43 27.41 -3.93 22.70
N ALA A 44 27.02 -4.07 23.97
CA ALA A 44 27.12 -3.04 24.99
C ALA A 44 28.57 -2.63 25.28
N VAL A 45 29.51 -3.59 25.35
CA VAL A 45 30.93 -3.29 25.54
C VAL A 45 31.49 -2.48 24.36
N GLY A 46 31.16 -2.85 23.12
CA GLY A 46 31.60 -2.10 21.95
C GLY A 46 31.04 -0.68 21.92
N SER A 47 29.76 -0.48 22.28
CA SER A 47 29.17 0.86 22.34
C SER A 47 29.74 1.69 23.48
N ALA A 48 30.12 1.05 24.61
CA ALA A 48 30.86 1.73 25.68
C ALA A 48 32.24 2.22 25.22
N LEU A 49 32.97 1.40 24.46
CA LEU A 49 34.25 1.80 23.87
C LEU A 49 34.09 2.94 22.87
N ALA A 50 33.06 2.88 22.00
CA ALA A 50 32.75 3.96 21.06
C ALA A 50 32.42 5.28 21.79
N LEU A 51 31.62 5.21 22.87
CA LEU A 51 31.28 6.37 23.67
C LEU A 51 32.51 6.96 24.40
N ALA A 52 33.42 6.11 24.89
CA ALA A 52 34.67 6.54 25.48
C ALA A 52 35.60 7.20 24.45
N ALA A 53 35.70 6.62 23.25
CA ALA A 53 36.47 7.18 22.14
C ALA A 53 35.92 8.53 21.69
N LEU A 54 34.58 8.67 21.59
CA LEU A 54 33.92 9.93 21.25
C LEU A 54 34.19 11.00 22.31
N ALA A 55 34.06 10.67 23.59
CA ALA A 55 34.39 11.59 24.68
C ALA A 55 35.86 12.03 24.62
N GLY A 56 36.79 11.09 24.31
CA GLY A 56 38.20 11.39 24.10
C GLY A 56 38.44 12.35 22.92
N ALA A 57 37.76 12.13 21.79
CA ALA A 57 37.85 13.00 20.62
C ALA A 57 37.31 14.40 20.91
N VAL A 58 36.19 14.51 21.62
CA VAL A 58 35.61 15.80 22.05
C VAL A 58 36.58 16.54 22.99
N LEU A 59 37.14 15.85 23.99
CA LEU A 59 38.11 16.45 24.91
C LEU A 59 39.36 16.93 24.18
N ALA A 60 39.90 16.12 23.26
CA ALA A 60 41.05 16.49 22.47
C ALA A 60 40.77 17.70 21.56
N PHE A 61 39.57 17.81 20.98
CA PHE A 61 39.15 18.98 20.21
C PHE A 61 39.02 20.23 21.06
N VAL A 62 38.32 20.16 22.20
CA VAL A 62 38.15 21.29 23.13
C VAL A 62 39.48 21.76 23.71
N GLN A 63 40.43 20.84 23.93
CA GLN A 63 41.80 21.15 24.37
C GLN A 63 42.72 21.67 23.24
N GLY A 64 42.20 21.85 22.02
CA GLY A 64 42.98 22.32 20.87
C GLY A 64 43.98 21.31 20.30
N ARG A 65 43.90 20.04 20.69
CA ARG A 65 44.78 18.96 20.22
C ARG A 65 44.33 18.34 18.88
N LEU A 66 43.07 18.57 18.48
CA LEU A 66 42.54 18.16 17.18
C LEU A 66 42.09 19.39 16.38
N THR A 67 42.37 19.40 15.08
CA THR A 67 41.79 20.37 14.15
C THR A 67 40.33 20.02 13.87
N ALA A 68 39.52 20.98 13.45
CA ALA A 68 38.12 20.74 13.12
C ALA A 68 37.92 19.62 12.06
N PRO A 69 38.70 19.55 10.96
CA PRO A 69 38.60 18.43 10.02
C PRO A 69 38.95 17.07 10.65
N ALA A 70 39.99 17.01 11.48
CA ALA A 70 40.39 15.78 12.15
C ALA A 70 39.34 15.30 13.15
N PHE A 71 38.72 16.23 13.89
CA PHE A 71 37.62 15.95 14.81
C PHE A 71 36.37 15.44 14.06
N SER A 72 35.99 16.10 12.96
CA SER A 72 34.87 15.65 12.12
C SER A 72 35.10 14.23 11.59
N PHE A 73 36.31 13.95 11.09
CA PHE A 73 36.65 12.61 10.60
C PHE A 73 36.66 11.56 11.72
N ALA A 74 37.17 11.89 12.90
CA ALA A 74 37.14 11.01 14.06
C ALA A 74 35.71 10.66 14.47
N ILE A 75 34.79 11.63 14.49
CA ILE A 75 33.37 11.37 14.77
C ILE A 75 32.78 10.42 13.72
N ILE A 76 33.01 10.68 12.44
CA ILE A 76 32.49 9.82 11.35
C ILE A 76 32.96 8.38 11.53
N LEU A 77 34.24 8.17 11.83
CA LEU A 77 34.79 6.83 12.02
C LEU A 77 34.27 6.15 13.29
N ILE A 78 34.19 6.86 14.42
CA ILE A 78 33.74 6.30 15.69
C ILE A 78 32.25 5.95 15.63
N VAL A 79 31.42 6.90 15.21
CA VAL A 79 29.97 6.72 15.12
C VAL A 79 29.62 5.76 13.99
N GLY A 80 30.21 5.94 12.80
CA GLY A 80 29.98 5.06 11.66
C GLY A 80 30.44 3.63 11.94
N GLY A 81 31.59 3.46 12.60
CA GLY A 81 32.11 2.15 13.01
C GLY A 81 31.24 1.45 14.05
N ASP A 82 30.77 2.19 15.07
CA ASP A 82 29.84 1.64 16.06
C ASP A 82 28.50 1.24 15.43
N LEU A 83 27.92 2.12 14.60
CA LEU A 83 26.68 1.83 13.88
C LEU A 83 26.84 0.64 12.94
N TRP A 84 27.94 0.55 12.19
CA TRP A 84 28.20 -0.60 11.31
C TRP A 84 28.32 -1.90 12.11
N ARG A 85 29.10 -1.90 13.20
CA ARG A 85 29.26 -3.05 14.10
C ARG A 85 27.94 -3.46 14.75
N ALA A 86 27.13 -2.51 15.20
CA ALA A 86 25.83 -2.78 15.80
C ALA A 86 24.84 -3.32 14.75
N ALA A 87 24.86 -2.75 13.55
CA ALA A 87 23.92 -3.11 12.49
C ALA A 87 24.26 -4.43 11.80
N ARG A 88 25.52 -4.88 11.77
CA ARG A 88 25.97 -6.09 11.02
C ARG A 88 25.13 -7.37 11.27
N GLY A 89 24.56 -7.52 12.47
CA GLY A 89 23.76 -8.69 12.85
C GLY A 89 22.31 -8.63 12.38
N PHE A 90 21.87 -7.45 11.93
CA PHE A 90 20.52 -7.20 11.42
C PHE A 90 20.45 -7.23 9.89
N TRP A 91 21.59 -7.07 9.20
CA TRP A 91 21.65 -7.22 7.74
C TRP A 91 21.64 -8.70 7.36
N GLN A 92 20.45 -9.21 7.09
CA GLN A 92 20.28 -10.50 6.42
C GLN A 92 20.18 -10.23 4.93
N TRP A 93 21.16 -10.73 4.17
CA TRP A 93 21.14 -10.67 2.72
C TRP A 93 20.33 -11.85 2.21
N SER A 94 19.08 -11.61 1.84
CA SER A 94 18.30 -12.54 1.04
C SER A 94 18.45 -12.20 -0.45
N ARG A 95 17.95 -13.06 -1.32
CA ARG A 95 17.65 -12.72 -2.72
C ARG A 95 16.15 -12.70 -2.90
N PRO A 96 15.46 -11.63 -2.46
CA PRO A 96 14.00 -11.62 -2.44
C PRO A 96 13.39 -11.91 -3.80
N GLU A 97 14.03 -11.50 -4.89
CA GLU A 97 13.58 -11.79 -6.25
C GLU A 97 13.62 -13.27 -6.64
N GLN A 98 14.52 -14.05 -6.02
CA GLN A 98 14.65 -15.50 -6.23
C GLN A 98 13.89 -16.31 -5.17
N GLU A 99 13.64 -15.72 -3.99
CA GLU A 99 13.12 -16.42 -2.82
C GLU A 99 11.69 -15.96 -2.48
N GLU A 100 11.47 -14.68 -2.19
CA GLU A 100 10.22 -14.15 -1.65
C GLU A 100 9.21 -13.68 -2.72
N TYR A 101 9.71 -13.19 -3.84
CA TYR A 101 8.96 -12.70 -5.00
C TYR A 101 9.23 -13.56 -6.26
N ALA A 102 9.70 -14.79 -6.06
CA ALA A 102 9.88 -15.72 -7.17
C ALA A 102 8.53 -15.98 -7.84
N ALA A 103 8.50 -15.91 -9.17
CA ALA A 103 7.28 -16.23 -9.89
C ALA A 103 7.00 -17.74 -9.78
N ASP A 104 5.76 -18.08 -9.44
CA ASP A 104 5.27 -19.45 -9.39
C ASP A 104 4.15 -19.68 -10.44
N PRO A 105 3.63 -20.90 -10.60
CA PRO A 105 2.56 -21.18 -11.56
C PRO A 105 1.28 -20.35 -11.38
N ILE A 106 0.92 -19.94 -10.16
CA ILE A 106 -0.24 -19.07 -9.92
C ILE A 106 0.06 -17.67 -10.46
N VAL A 107 1.23 -17.10 -10.12
CA VAL A 107 1.68 -15.80 -10.65
C VAL A 107 1.76 -15.82 -12.18
N ALA A 108 2.34 -16.88 -12.76
CA ALA A 108 2.46 -17.04 -14.20
C ALA A 108 1.08 -17.10 -14.89
N HIS A 109 0.12 -17.83 -14.31
CA HIS A 109 -1.25 -17.88 -14.81
C HIS A 109 -1.91 -16.50 -14.79
N LEU A 110 -1.88 -15.81 -13.64
CA LEU A 110 -2.53 -14.51 -13.46
C LEU A 110 -1.94 -13.43 -14.37
N LYS A 111 -0.63 -13.44 -14.61
CA LYS A 111 0.01 -12.53 -15.58
C LYS A 111 -0.42 -12.78 -17.03
N GLY A 112 -0.92 -13.97 -17.34
CA GLY A 112 -1.48 -14.30 -18.65
C GLY A 112 -2.93 -13.85 -18.85
N VAL A 113 -3.62 -13.42 -17.79
CA VAL A 113 -5.01 -12.97 -17.84
C VAL A 113 -5.06 -11.47 -18.15
N PRO A 114 -5.88 -11.01 -19.12
CA PRO A 114 -6.00 -9.60 -19.42
C PRO A 114 -6.63 -8.83 -18.26
N LEU A 115 -6.05 -7.66 -17.96
CA LEU A 115 -6.60 -6.70 -17.01
C LEU A 115 -7.83 -5.97 -17.60
N PRO A 116 -8.75 -5.48 -16.76
CA PRO A 116 -8.72 -5.55 -15.29
C PRO A 116 -9.36 -6.80 -14.70
N TYR A 117 -8.82 -7.26 -13.57
CA TYR A 117 -9.42 -8.24 -12.67
C TYR A 117 -8.98 -7.96 -11.24
N ARG A 118 -9.55 -8.67 -10.25
CA ARG A 118 -9.11 -8.58 -8.86
C ARG A 118 -8.91 -9.96 -8.23
N VAL A 119 -7.86 -10.07 -7.44
CA VAL A 119 -7.50 -11.26 -6.66
C VAL A 119 -7.82 -11.03 -5.19
N LEU A 120 -8.44 -12.00 -4.53
CA LEU A 120 -8.56 -12.04 -3.08
C LEU A 120 -7.64 -13.14 -2.53
N ASP A 121 -6.59 -12.71 -1.83
CA ASP A 121 -5.63 -13.57 -1.14
C ASP A 121 -5.70 -13.26 0.38
N PRO A 122 -6.24 -14.15 1.23
CA PRO A 122 -6.31 -13.97 2.66
C PRO A 122 -4.99 -14.30 3.39
N GLY A 123 -3.87 -14.46 2.67
CA GLY A 123 -2.53 -14.60 3.26
C GLY A 123 -1.76 -15.85 2.83
N VAL A 124 -2.02 -16.39 1.64
CA VAL A 124 -1.18 -17.39 0.99
C VAL A 124 0.16 -16.77 0.62
N TYR A 125 0.16 -15.60 -0.02
CA TYR A 125 1.36 -14.80 -0.21
C TYR A 125 1.61 -13.88 0.98
N ARG A 126 2.88 -13.53 1.22
CA ARG A 126 3.25 -12.63 2.32
C ARG A 126 2.99 -11.18 1.92
N SER A 127 2.36 -10.42 2.81
CA SER A 127 2.19 -8.96 2.70
C SER A 127 1.66 -8.51 1.32
N ALA A 128 2.51 -7.94 0.47
CA ALA A 128 2.15 -7.42 -0.84
C ALA A 128 2.98 -8.07 -1.97
N THR A 129 3.40 -9.33 -1.83
CA THR A 129 4.22 -10.04 -2.83
C THR A 129 3.65 -9.94 -4.24
N LEU A 130 2.33 -10.10 -4.44
CA LEU A 130 1.73 -10.05 -5.78
C LEU A 130 1.80 -8.65 -6.42
N MET A 131 1.95 -7.58 -5.64
CA MET A 131 2.17 -6.23 -6.15
C MET A 131 3.46 -6.14 -6.98
N ARG A 132 4.51 -6.91 -6.63
CA ARG A 132 5.76 -6.97 -7.40
C ARG A 132 5.55 -7.51 -8.83
N HIS A 133 4.47 -8.24 -9.04
CA HIS A 133 4.11 -8.86 -10.31
C HIS A 133 2.99 -8.12 -11.05
N ASP A 134 2.62 -6.91 -10.58
CA ASP A 134 1.53 -6.11 -11.13
C ASP A 134 0.17 -6.84 -11.13
N ILE A 135 -0.04 -7.76 -10.18
CA ILE A 135 -1.28 -8.50 -9.99
C ILE A 135 -2.18 -7.70 -9.03
N PRO A 136 -3.37 -7.23 -9.45
CA PRO A 136 -4.24 -6.42 -8.59
C PRO A 136 -4.90 -7.26 -7.50
N GLN A 137 -4.60 -6.93 -6.24
CA GLN A 137 -5.21 -7.57 -5.08
C GLN A 137 -6.30 -6.69 -4.47
N LEU A 138 -7.32 -7.32 -3.89
CA LEU A 138 -8.32 -6.64 -3.07
C LEU A 138 -7.73 -6.26 -1.71
N LEU A 139 -7.08 -7.20 -1.05
CA LEU A 139 -6.46 -7.03 0.25
C LEU A 139 -4.94 -7.05 0.11
N GLY A 140 -4.25 -6.51 1.11
CA GLY A 140 -2.79 -6.47 1.15
C GLY A 140 -2.32 -5.73 2.39
N TYR A 141 -1.00 -5.70 2.60
CA TYR A 141 -0.42 -4.93 3.69
C TYR A 141 -0.02 -3.53 3.20
N HIS A 142 -0.81 -2.51 3.52
CA HIS A 142 -0.54 -1.11 3.17
C HIS A 142 -0.83 -0.18 4.36
N GLY A 143 0.09 0.75 4.66
CA GLY A 143 -0.07 1.69 5.80
C GLY A 143 -0.94 2.92 5.51
N PHE A 144 -1.59 2.97 4.35
CA PHE A 144 -2.30 4.16 3.83
C PHE A 144 -3.71 3.81 3.34
N GLU A 145 -4.44 3.01 4.10
CA GLU A 145 -5.79 2.59 3.74
C GLU A 145 -6.80 3.73 3.90
N LEU A 146 -7.81 3.75 3.03
CA LEU A 146 -8.90 4.72 3.11
C LEU A 146 -9.89 4.22 4.15
N ARG A 147 -10.26 5.07 5.12
CA ARG A 147 -11.26 4.73 6.15
C ARG A 147 -12.52 4.08 5.58
N ALA A 148 -13.04 4.59 4.47
CA ALA A 148 -14.25 4.05 3.84
C ALA A 148 -14.06 2.63 3.31
N PHE A 149 -12.89 2.33 2.77
CA PHE A 149 -12.50 0.98 2.34
C PHE A 149 -12.40 0.04 3.54
N ASP A 150 -11.73 0.46 4.62
CA ASP A 150 -11.60 -0.36 5.83
C ASP A 150 -12.95 -0.66 6.48
N GLU A 151 -13.85 0.32 6.52
CA GLU A 151 -15.21 0.14 7.02
C GLU A 151 -15.98 -0.91 6.21
N LEU A 152 -15.80 -0.96 4.89
CA LEU A 152 -16.41 -1.97 4.03
C LEU A 152 -15.74 -3.35 4.20
N MET A 153 -14.41 -3.39 4.27
CA MET A 153 -13.64 -4.64 4.31
C MET A 153 -13.75 -5.40 5.63
N LYS A 154 -14.30 -4.79 6.70
CA LYS A 154 -14.79 -5.51 7.89
C LYS A 154 -15.77 -6.64 7.55
N TYR A 155 -16.47 -6.52 6.42
CA TYR A 155 -17.46 -7.48 5.94
C TYR A 155 -16.96 -8.29 4.73
N ALA A 156 -15.65 -8.33 4.46
CA ALA A 156 -15.07 -8.96 3.26
C ALA A 156 -15.42 -10.44 3.06
N ASN A 157 -15.90 -11.14 4.09
CA ASN A 157 -16.36 -12.52 4.01
C ASN A 157 -17.77 -12.67 3.40
N HIS A 158 -18.52 -11.57 3.21
CA HIS A 158 -19.83 -11.59 2.56
C HIS A 158 -19.68 -11.79 1.04
N PRO A 159 -20.30 -12.82 0.44
CA PRO A 159 -20.18 -13.09 -1.00
C PRO A 159 -20.61 -11.94 -1.90
N GLN A 160 -21.55 -11.10 -1.44
CA GLN A 160 -21.98 -9.91 -2.16
C GLN A 160 -20.82 -8.94 -2.41
N LEU A 161 -19.91 -8.78 -1.44
CA LEU A 161 -18.78 -7.87 -1.58
C LEU A 161 -17.75 -8.38 -2.60
N TRP A 162 -17.63 -9.69 -2.82
CA TRP A 162 -16.76 -10.22 -3.87
C TRP A 162 -17.24 -9.77 -5.26
N ARG A 163 -18.56 -9.78 -5.49
CA ARG A 163 -19.17 -9.29 -6.74
C ARG A 163 -19.10 -7.76 -6.87
N LEU A 164 -19.30 -7.02 -5.77
CA LEU A 164 -19.17 -5.56 -5.74
C LEU A 164 -17.74 -5.15 -6.09
N MET A 165 -16.75 -5.80 -5.47
CA MET A 165 -15.33 -5.53 -5.64
C MET A 165 -14.71 -6.24 -6.85
N ALA A 166 -15.50 -6.80 -7.76
CA ALA A 166 -15.02 -7.46 -8.98
C ALA A 166 -13.93 -8.53 -8.74
N VAL A 167 -14.02 -9.28 -7.63
CA VAL A 167 -13.11 -10.38 -7.30
C VAL A 167 -13.32 -11.50 -8.32
N ARG A 168 -12.36 -11.70 -9.20
CA ARG A 168 -12.38 -12.76 -10.20
C ARG A 168 -11.65 -14.01 -9.74
N PHE A 169 -10.59 -13.82 -8.95
CA PHE A 169 -9.74 -14.91 -8.50
C PHE A 169 -9.63 -14.96 -6.98
N PHE A 170 -9.63 -16.18 -6.44
CA PHE A 170 -9.25 -16.45 -5.06
C PHE A 170 -7.96 -17.27 -5.03
N ILE A 171 -7.10 -16.95 -4.07
CA ILE A 171 -5.91 -17.75 -3.77
C ILE A 171 -6.07 -18.24 -2.34
N LEU A 172 -6.19 -19.55 -2.13
CA LEU A 172 -6.49 -20.13 -0.83
C LEU A 172 -5.44 -21.17 -0.41
N PRO A 173 -5.18 -21.33 0.90
CA PRO A 173 -4.15 -22.25 1.39
C PRO A 173 -4.57 -23.72 1.31
N ASP A 174 -5.87 -24.00 1.16
CA ASP A 174 -6.43 -25.34 1.08
C ASP A 174 -7.61 -25.40 0.10
N THR A 175 -8.02 -26.61 -0.25
CA THR A 175 -9.20 -26.85 -1.07
C THR A 175 -10.48 -26.55 -0.31
N VAL A 176 -11.28 -25.64 -0.84
CA VAL A 176 -12.63 -25.31 -0.36
C VAL A 176 -13.64 -25.31 -1.51
N THR A 177 -14.92 -25.44 -1.17
CA THR A 177 -16.03 -25.24 -2.11
C THR A 177 -16.51 -23.79 -1.97
N LEU A 178 -16.32 -22.99 -3.02
CA LEU A 178 -16.76 -21.60 -3.07
C LEU A 178 -17.99 -21.48 -3.99
N PRO A 179 -19.10 -20.87 -3.53
CA PRO A 179 -20.25 -20.62 -4.40
C PRO A 179 -19.90 -19.70 -5.57
N GLY A 180 -20.08 -20.18 -6.81
CA GLY A 180 -19.82 -19.40 -8.02
C GLY A 180 -18.36 -19.33 -8.45
N TYR A 181 -17.50 -20.22 -7.93
CA TYR A 181 -16.09 -20.33 -8.32
C TYR A 181 -15.71 -21.80 -8.51
N HIS A 182 -14.81 -22.05 -9.47
CA HIS A 182 -14.20 -23.35 -9.67
C HIS A 182 -12.68 -23.28 -9.51
N ARG A 183 -12.08 -24.39 -9.09
CA ARG A 183 -10.64 -24.48 -8.95
C ARG A 183 -9.99 -24.58 -10.33
N VAL A 184 -9.04 -23.71 -10.61
CA VAL A 184 -8.27 -23.69 -11.86
C VAL A 184 -6.92 -24.38 -11.70
N LEU A 185 -6.26 -24.19 -10.55
CA LEU A 185 -4.88 -24.63 -10.35
C LEU A 185 -4.60 -24.90 -8.86
N GLY A 186 -3.69 -25.84 -8.57
CA GLY A 186 -3.26 -26.18 -7.21
C GLY A 186 -3.27 -27.69 -6.92
N PRO A 187 -2.50 -28.15 -5.90
CA PRO A 187 -1.66 -27.34 -5.03
C PRO A 187 -0.41 -26.80 -5.76
N VAL A 188 -0.04 -25.57 -5.45
CA VAL A 188 1.21 -24.94 -5.87
C VAL A 188 2.02 -24.53 -4.65
N HIS A 189 3.31 -24.85 -4.63
CA HIS A 189 4.23 -24.28 -3.67
C HIS A 189 4.54 -22.83 -4.06
N THR A 190 4.03 -21.88 -3.29
CA THR A 190 4.25 -20.45 -3.55
C THR A 190 5.60 -19.99 -3.02
N SER A 191 6.03 -18.79 -3.43
CA SER A 191 7.24 -18.15 -2.90
C SER A 191 7.22 -17.92 -1.38
N ALA A 192 6.05 -17.98 -0.75
CA ALA A 192 5.90 -17.87 0.69
C ALA A 192 6.16 -19.18 1.46
N ASP A 193 6.51 -20.26 0.76
CA ASP A 193 6.61 -21.63 1.25
C ASP A 193 5.29 -22.13 1.87
N ARG A 194 4.17 -21.77 1.21
CA ARG A 194 2.82 -22.19 1.57
C ARG A 194 2.15 -22.84 0.35
N PRO A 195 1.31 -23.87 0.54
CA PRO A 195 0.46 -24.35 -0.53
C PRO A 195 -0.54 -23.27 -0.94
N GLY A 196 -0.76 -23.12 -2.23
CA GLY A 196 -1.76 -22.23 -2.82
C GLY A 196 -2.63 -22.95 -3.84
N TYR A 197 -3.92 -22.65 -3.81
CA TYR A 197 -4.92 -23.08 -4.77
C TYR A 197 -5.57 -21.86 -5.40
N LEU A 198 -5.58 -21.79 -6.73
CA LEU A 198 -6.21 -20.73 -7.50
C LEU A 198 -7.62 -21.16 -7.91
N TYR A 199 -8.58 -20.30 -7.60
CA TYR A 199 -9.97 -20.40 -8.01
C TYR A 199 -10.33 -19.23 -8.90
N GLU A 200 -11.19 -19.47 -9.88
CA GLU A 200 -11.73 -18.45 -10.78
C GLU A 200 -13.26 -18.43 -10.69
N ALA A 201 -13.83 -17.24 -10.79
CA ALA A 201 -15.28 -17.04 -10.81
C ALA A 201 -15.89 -17.72 -12.05
N ASP A 202 -17.03 -18.39 -11.87
CA ASP A 202 -17.78 -19.04 -12.96
C ASP A 202 -18.34 -18.04 -13.99
N SER A 203 -18.42 -16.77 -13.59
CA SER A 203 -18.78 -15.65 -14.46
C SER A 203 -17.83 -14.48 -14.21
N SER A 204 -17.45 -13.76 -15.26
CA SER A 204 -16.58 -12.59 -15.12
C SER A 204 -17.33 -11.49 -14.36
N PRO A 205 -16.95 -11.16 -13.11
CA PRO A 205 -17.63 -10.11 -12.38
C PRO A 205 -17.36 -8.75 -13.05
N PRO A 206 -18.36 -7.87 -13.14
CA PRO A 206 -18.19 -6.60 -13.84
C PRO A 206 -17.29 -5.66 -13.04
N TYR A 207 -16.16 -5.27 -13.65
CA TYR A 207 -15.25 -4.27 -13.09
C TYR A 207 -15.84 -2.86 -13.13
N ALA A 208 -16.67 -2.60 -14.13
CA ALA A 208 -17.44 -1.38 -14.31
C ALA A 208 -18.89 -1.77 -14.65
N ARG A 209 -19.86 -1.02 -14.13
CA ARG A 209 -21.29 -1.27 -14.36
C ARG A 209 -22.06 0.04 -14.54
N ILE A 210 -23.16 -0.04 -15.29
CA ILE A 210 -24.12 1.06 -15.41
C ILE A 210 -25.30 0.75 -14.50
N VAL A 211 -25.57 1.67 -13.58
CA VAL A 211 -26.71 1.59 -12.66
C VAL A 211 -27.73 2.68 -13.01
N PRO A 212 -29.02 2.32 -13.12
CA PRO A 212 -30.08 3.27 -13.45
C PRO A 212 -30.57 4.09 -12.25
N VAL A 213 -30.26 3.67 -11.02
CA VAL A 213 -30.70 4.34 -9.80
C VAL A 213 -29.55 4.62 -8.88
N LEU A 214 -29.58 5.83 -8.31
CA LEU A 214 -28.76 6.23 -7.20
C LEU A 214 -29.67 6.61 -6.04
N ALA A 215 -29.55 5.92 -4.91
CA ALA A 215 -30.23 6.30 -3.67
C ALA A 215 -29.23 6.89 -2.67
N LYS A 216 -29.75 7.70 -1.75
CA LYS A 216 -28.97 8.37 -0.71
C LYS A 216 -29.39 7.83 0.64
N GLY A 217 -28.42 7.47 1.48
CA GLY A 217 -28.64 6.92 2.82
C GLY A 217 -27.56 7.36 3.80
N THR A 218 -27.77 7.16 5.10
CA THR A 218 -26.71 7.36 6.09
C THR A 218 -25.58 6.35 5.87
N PRO A 219 -24.35 6.63 6.34
CA PRO A 219 -23.24 5.67 6.18
C PRO A 219 -23.57 4.26 6.68
N GLU A 220 -24.32 4.13 7.77
CA GLU A 220 -24.76 2.85 8.32
C GLU A 220 -25.79 2.15 7.43
N GLU A 221 -26.75 2.88 6.87
CA GLU A 221 -27.74 2.36 5.92
C GLU A 221 -27.07 1.89 4.63
N VAL A 222 -26.09 2.66 4.13
CA VAL A 222 -25.30 2.29 2.95
C VAL A 222 -24.59 0.97 3.20
N LEU A 223 -23.79 0.87 4.25
CA LEU A 223 -23.06 -0.36 4.59
C LEU A 223 -23.99 -1.56 4.80
N GLY A 224 -25.07 -1.37 5.57
CA GLY A 224 -26.06 -2.42 5.83
C GLY A 224 -26.74 -2.92 4.55
N THR A 225 -27.00 -2.04 3.60
CA THR A 225 -27.60 -2.40 2.31
C THR A 225 -26.62 -3.13 1.40
N LEU A 226 -25.33 -2.74 1.37
CA LEU A 226 -24.32 -3.39 0.52
C LEU A 226 -24.06 -4.86 0.89
N ILE A 227 -24.27 -5.24 2.15
CA ILE A 227 -24.10 -6.62 2.63
C ILE A 227 -25.40 -7.43 2.62
N ASP A 228 -26.54 -6.81 2.31
CA ASP A 228 -27.83 -7.49 2.23
C ASP A 228 -27.85 -8.40 0.97
N PRO A 229 -28.15 -9.70 1.10
CA PRO A 229 -28.24 -10.63 -0.04
C PRO A 229 -29.25 -10.22 -1.12
N ARG A 230 -30.22 -9.36 -0.80
CA ARG A 230 -31.24 -8.85 -1.73
C ARG A 230 -30.74 -7.68 -2.58
N MET A 231 -29.57 -7.11 -2.27
CA MET A 231 -28.99 -6.01 -3.01
C MET A 231 -28.63 -6.43 -4.45
N ASP A 232 -29.11 -5.68 -5.43
CA ASP A 232 -28.79 -5.86 -6.84
C ASP A 232 -27.94 -4.69 -7.34
N PHE A 233 -26.62 -4.89 -7.35
CA PHE A 233 -25.63 -3.90 -7.79
C PHE A 233 -25.77 -3.49 -9.26
N ASP A 234 -26.58 -4.17 -10.06
CA ASP A 234 -26.83 -3.80 -11.46
C ASP A 234 -28.06 -2.87 -11.62
N ARG A 235 -28.76 -2.58 -10.52
CA ARG A 235 -29.96 -1.73 -10.48
C ARG A 235 -29.80 -0.49 -9.61
N LEU A 236 -29.06 -0.62 -8.51
CA LEU A 236 -28.98 0.39 -7.48
C LEU A 236 -27.52 0.60 -7.08
N ALA A 237 -27.11 1.86 -7.03
CA ALA A 237 -25.95 2.29 -6.25
C ALA A 237 -26.39 3.27 -5.16
N LEU A 238 -25.53 3.42 -4.17
CA LEU A 238 -25.78 4.20 -2.97
C LEU A 238 -24.74 5.31 -2.82
N ILE A 239 -25.16 6.46 -2.33
CA ILE A 239 -24.29 7.54 -1.87
C ILE A 239 -24.63 7.92 -0.44
N ASP A 240 -23.61 8.39 0.27
CA ASP A 240 -23.73 8.86 1.64
C ASP A 240 -24.45 10.23 1.71
N THR A 241 -25.14 10.51 2.81
CA THR A 241 -25.82 11.81 3.02
C THR A 241 -24.90 13.02 3.01
N SER A 242 -23.62 12.84 3.32
CA SER A 242 -22.55 13.85 3.25
C SER A 242 -22.18 14.27 1.83
N GLU A 243 -22.49 13.46 0.81
CA GLU A 243 -22.30 13.84 -0.58
C GLU A 243 -23.23 15.00 -0.93
N ARG A 244 -22.71 16.06 -1.57
CA ARG A 244 -23.53 17.22 -1.97
C ARG A 244 -24.41 16.96 -3.20
N TYR A 245 -24.31 15.77 -3.78
CA TYR A 245 -25.09 15.36 -4.94
C TYR A 245 -26.54 15.02 -4.54
N ASN A 246 -27.49 15.47 -5.37
CA ASN A 246 -28.91 15.18 -5.20
C ASN A 246 -29.38 14.30 -6.37
N PRO A 247 -29.58 13.00 -6.15
CA PRO A 247 -30.02 12.10 -7.20
C PRO A 247 -31.47 12.37 -7.59
N LEU A 248 -31.87 11.88 -8.77
CA LEU A 248 -33.26 11.92 -9.21
C LEU A 248 -34.16 11.13 -8.25
N PRO A 249 -35.41 11.60 -7.98
CA PRO A 249 -36.34 10.87 -7.12
C PRO A 249 -36.60 9.45 -7.62
N VAL A 250 -36.45 8.47 -6.73
CA VAL A 250 -36.71 7.06 -7.01
C VAL A 250 -38.17 6.77 -6.71
N THR A 251 -38.99 6.62 -7.74
CA THR A 251 -40.43 6.30 -7.60
C THR A 251 -40.71 4.80 -7.66
N SER A 252 -39.81 4.02 -8.25
CA SER A 252 -39.84 2.55 -8.30
C SER A 252 -38.44 2.01 -8.60
N LEU A 253 -38.18 0.74 -8.28
CA LEU A 253 -36.95 0.05 -8.71
C LEU A 253 -37.05 -0.31 -10.20
N PRO A 254 -36.24 0.30 -11.08
CA PRO A 254 -36.32 0.05 -12.51
C PRO A 254 -35.68 -1.29 -12.88
N GLN A 255 -35.87 -1.68 -14.14
CA GLN A 255 -35.12 -2.77 -14.75
C GLN A 255 -33.62 -2.44 -14.78
N PRO A 256 -32.72 -3.46 -14.80
CA PRO A 256 -31.29 -3.22 -14.92
C PRO A 256 -31.02 -2.42 -16.19
N SER A 257 -29.98 -1.58 -16.16
CA SER A 257 -29.64 -0.78 -17.34
C SER A 257 -29.39 -1.68 -18.55
N ARG A 258 -29.94 -1.27 -19.70
CA ARG A 258 -29.63 -1.91 -20.98
C ARG A 258 -28.20 -1.62 -21.40
N SER A 259 -27.67 -0.47 -21.01
CA SER A 259 -26.27 -0.09 -21.20
C SER A 259 -25.36 -0.94 -20.34
N LYS A 260 -24.26 -1.41 -20.91
CA LYS A 260 -23.17 -2.09 -20.22
C LYS A 260 -21.93 -1.23 -20.27
N ALA A 261 -21.13 -1.30 -19.21
CA ALA A 261 -19.82 -0.67 -19.16
C ALA A 261 -18.75 -1.72 -19.44
N THR A 262 -17.74 -1.37 -20.22
CA THR A 262 -16.58 -2.22 -20.50
C THR A 262 -15.32 -1.39 -20.39
N VAL A 263 -14.40 -1.81 -19.52
CA VAL A 263 -13.09 -1.16 -19.39
C VAL A 263 -12.27 -1.55 -20.62
N GLN A 264 -11.95 -0.57 -21.46
CA GLN A 264 -11.18 -0.76 -22.70
C GLN A 264 -9.68 -0.67 -22.45
N ALA A 265 -9.28 0.19 -21.51
CA ALA A 265 -7.90 0.34 -21.08
C ALA A 265 -7.88 0.54 -19.57
N TRP A 266 -6.96 -0.14 -18.90
CA TRP A 266 -6.74 -0.04 -17.46
C TRP A 266 -5.25 0.08 -17.18
N GLU A 267 -4.88 1.12 -16.47
CA GLU A 267 -3.55 1.37 -15.92
C GLU A 267 -3.72 1.92 -14.50
N PRO A 268 -2.72 1.76 -13.61
CA PRO A 268 -2.77 2.40 -12.30
C PRO A 268 -3.01 3.91 -12.42
N GLY A 269 -4.15 4.38 -11.88
CA GLY A 269 -4.53 5.79 -11.93
C GLY A 269 -5.12 6.28 -13.27
N LYS A 270 -5.37 5.40 -14.25
CA LYS A 270 -6.00 5.79 -15.52
C LYS A 270 -6.87 4.67 -16.09
N MET A 271 -8.11 4.98 -16.46
CA MET A 271 -9.02 4.02 -17.06
C MET A 271 -9.86 4.64 -18.17
N SER A 272 -10.11 3.85 -19.21
CA SER A 272 -11.00 4.18 -20.31
C SER A 272 -12.16 3.19 -20.32
N VAL A 273 -13.40 3.69 -20.27
CA VAL A 273 -14.61 2.88 -20.12
C VAL A 273 -15.59 3.20 -21.24
N ALA A 274 -15.91 2.19 -22.05
CA ALA A 274 -16.97 2.29 -23.05
C ALA A 274 -18.33 1.93 -22.45
N VAL A 275 -19.37 2.63 -22.90
CA VAL A 275 -20.76 2.43 -22.50
C VAL A 275 -21.60 2.07 -23.72
N GLN A 276 -22.12 0.84 -23.76
CA GLN A 276 -22.84 0.31 -24.91
C GLN A 276 -24.08 -0.51 -24.52
N PRO A 277 -25.27 -0.24 -25.09
CA PRO A 277 -25.63 0.98 -25.84
C PRO A 277 -25.43 2.24 -25.01
N ALA A 278 -25.46 3.40 -25.67
CA ALA A 278 -25.28 4.71 -25.03
C ALA A 278 -26.18 4.88 -23.80
N ALA A 279 -25.68 5.60 -22.79
CA ALA A 279 -26.32 5.73 -21.49
C ALA A 279 -27.71 6.38 -21.58
N GLN A 280 -28.64 5.85 -20.78
CA GLN A 280 -29.96 6.46 -20.60
C GLN A 280 -29.86 7.64 -19.63
N ALA A 281 -30.77 8.61 -19.76
CA ALA A 281 -30.87 9.72 -18.83
C ALA A 281 -30.97 9.23 -17.37
N GLY A 282 -30.18 9.84 -16.48
CA GLY A 282 -30.17 9.49 -15.05
C GLY A 282 -29.40 8.20 -14.72
N SER A 283 -28.58 7.68 -15.63
CA SER A 283 -27.69 6.54 -15.35
C SER A 283 -26.38 6.97 -14.69
N TYR A 284 -25.74 6.04 -13.99
CA TYR A 284 -24.44 6.25 -13.36
C TYR A 284 -23.50 5.13 -13.75
N LEU A 285 -22.23 5.46 -13.95
CA LEU A 285 -21.14 4.51 -14.04
C LEU A 285 -20.61 4.27 -12.62
N LEU A 286 -20.61 3.02 -12.18
CA LEU A 286 -19.92 2.58 -10.97
C LEU A 286 -18.71 1.73 -11.37
N VAL A 287 -17.53 2.10 -10.90
CA VAL A 287 -16.28 1.37 -11.14
C VAL A 287 -15.82 0.77 -9.83
N ALA A 288 -15.44 -0.50 -9.84
CA ALA A 288 -14.96 -1.24 -8.69
C ALA A 288 -13.56 -0.77 -8.24
N GLU A 289 -13.27 0.53 -8.23
CA GLU A 289 -12.00 1.14 -7.80
C GLU A 289 -12.25 2.13 -6.69
N ASN A 290 -11.28 2.29 -5.80
CA ASN A 290 -11.42 3.20 -4.66
C ASN A 290 -11.49 4.66 -5.11
N TRP A 291 -12.50 5.37 -4.63
CA TRP A 291 -12.65 6.81 -4.77
C TRP A 291 -11.64 7.55 -3.90
N TYR A 292 -11.14 8.66 -4.45
CA TYR A 292 -10.31 9.63 -3.76
C TYR A 292 -10.50 11.01 -4.38
N LYS A 293 -10.25 12.07 -3.61
CA LYS A 293 -10.52 13.48 -3.97
C LYS A 293 -9.86 13.95 -5.29
N ASP A 294 -8.80 13.28 -5.73
CA ASP A 294 -7.99 13.67 -6.88
C ASP A 294 -8.32 12.89 -8.16
N TRP A 295 -9.32 12.01 -8.13
CA TRP A 295 -9.88 11.42 -9.37
C TRP A 295 -10.65 12.47 -10.18
N ARG A 296 -10.48 12.41 -11.49
CA ARG A 296 -11.23 13.20 -12.48
C ARG A 296 -11.88 12.28 -13.48
N ALA A 297 -13.09 12.64 -13.91
CA ALA A 297 -13.77 12.01 -15.02
C ALA A 297 -13.91 12.98 -16.19
N THR A 298 -13.85 12.46 -17.41
CA THR A 298 -14.46 13.12 -18.57
C THR A 298 -15.45 12.17 -19.22
N VAL A 299 -16.62 12.67 -19.57
CA VAL A 299 -17.70 11.94 -20.26
C VAL A 299 -17.80 12.51 -21.67
N ASP A 300 -17.50 11.69 -22.68
CA ASP A 300 -17.37 12.09 -24.09
C ASP A 300 -16.56 13.39 -24.27
N GLY A 301 -15.43 13.50 -23.57
CA GLY A 301 -14.49 14.63 -23.63
C GLY A 301 -14.88 15.86 -22.81
N ARG A 302 -16.04 15.87 -22.13
CA ARG A 302 -16.46 16.96 -21.24
C ARG A 302 -16.19 16.61 -19.78
N PRO A 303 -15.81 17.57 -18.93
CA PRO A 303 -15.60 17.31 -17.49
C PRO A 303 -16.84 16.69 -16.84
N GLY A 304 -16.65 15.54 -16.18
CA GLY A 304 -17.66 14.83 -15.41
C GLY A 304 -17.40 14.94 -13.91
N GLN A 305 -18.45 14.76 -13.11
CA GLN A 305 -18.32 14.70 -11.65
C GLN A 305 -17.89 13.28 -11.22
N VAL A 306 -17.03 13.21 -10.21
CA VAL A 306 -16.63 11.95 -9.57
C VAL A 306 -17.12 11.97 -8.13
N LEU A 307 -17.95 10.99 -7.78
CA LEU A 307 -18.57 10.80 -6.48
C LEU A 307 -18.03 9.52 -5.83
N ARG A 308 -18.15 9.43 -4.51
CA ARG A 308 -17.94 8.19 -3.78
C ARG A 308 -19.27 7.43 -3.69
N GLY A 309 -19.40 6.38 -4.50
CA GLY A 309 -20.55 5.48 -4.46
C GLY A 309 -20.23 4.19 -3.70
N ASP A 310 -21.26 3.47 -3.25
CA ASP A 310 -21.16 2.15 -2.62
C ASP A 310 -20.02 2.08 -1.60
N GLN A 311 -20.08 3.01 -0.64
CA GLN A 311 -19.10 3.24 0.43
C GLN A 311 -17.74 3.78 -0.02
N THR A 312 -17.05 3.10 -0.96
CA THR A 312 -15.65 3.40 -1.29
C THR A 312 -15.37 3.51 -2.78
N LEU A 313 -16.35 3.22 -3.65
CA LEU A 313 -16.15 3.07 -5.08
C LEU A 313 -16.25 4.38 -5.86
N ILE A 314 -15.58 4.46 -7.01
CA ILE A 314 -15.73 5.54 -7.98
C ILE A 314 -17.11 5.46 -8.62
N LEU A 315 -17.88 6.54 -8.51
CA LEU A 315 -19.17 6.70 -9.17
C LEU A 315 -19.19 7.97 -10.03
N VAL A 316 -19.64 7.87 -11.27
CA VAL A 316 -19.70 8.98 -12.24
C VAL A 316 -21.13 9.10 -12.77
N PRO A 317 -21.85 10.20 -12.51
CA PRO A 317 -23.11 10.49 -13.16
C PRO A 317 -22.92 10.64 -14.68
N LEU A 318 -23.79 10.00 -15.46
CA LEU A 318 -23.72 10.04 -16.92
C LEU A 318 -24.80 10.94 -17.49
N THR A 319 -24.43 11.70 -18.53
CA THR A 319 -25.40 12.40 -19.36
C THR A 319 -26.10 11.43 -20.30
N GLU A 320 -27.32 11.75 -20.71
CA GLU A 320 -28.02 10.98 -21.75
C GLU A 320 -27.17 10.91 -23.03
N GLY A 321 -27.12 9.73 -23.65
CA GLY A 321 -26.32 9.48 -24.84
C GLY A 321 -24.84 9.24 -24.56
N ALA A 322 -24.40 9.23 -23.29
CA ALA A 322 -23.00 9.03 -22.97
C ALA A 322 -22.48 7.67 -23.47
N SER A 323 -21.34 7.68 -24.16
CA SER A 323 -20.77 6.48 -24.78
C SER A 323 -19.38 6.13 -24.27
N HIS A 324 -18.67 7.11 -23.70
CA HIS A 324 -17.29 6.98 -23.31
C HIS A 324 -16.99 7.75 -22.02
N VAL A 325 -16.26 7.13 -21.10
CA VAL A 325 -15.80 7.76 -19.86
C VAL A 325 -14.31 7.52 -19.67
N GLU A 326 -13.55 8.59 -19.50
CA GLU A 326 -12.14 8.54 -19.10
C GLU A 326 -12.02 8.93 -17.63
N LEU A 327 -11.26 8.14 -16.87
CA LEU A 327 -10.92 8.38 -15.48
C LEU A 327 -9.41 8.58 -15.36
N VAL A 328 -9.00 9.65 -14.70
CA VAL A 328 -7.58 9.96 -14.45
C VAL A 328 -7.39 10.40 -13.00
N TYR A 329 -6.43 9.79 -12.32
CA TYR A 329 -5.99 10.18 -11.00
C TYR A 329 -4.91 11.26 -11.09
N ASP A 330 -5.21 12.44 -10.57
CA ASP A 330 -4.42 13.65 -10.75
C ASP A 330 -4.03 14.27 -9.39
N PRO A 331 -3.06 13.68 -8.64
CA PRO A 331 -2.78 14.04 -7.26
C PRO A 331 -2.07 15.40 -7.15
N ARG A 332 -2.84 16.44 -6.79
CA ARG A 332 -2.35 17.82 -6.74
C ARG A 332 -1.28 18.02 -5.66
N ASP A 333 -1.52 17.46 -4.48
CA ASP A 333 -0.63 17.60 -3.33
C ASP A 333 0.73 16.92 -3.59
N TYR A 334 0.72 15.78 -4.27
CA TYR A 334 1.95 15.10 -4.71
C TYR A 334 2.77 15.96 -5.66
N ARG A 335 2.14 16.56 -6.69
CA ARG A 335 2.85 17.44 -7.64
C ARG A 335 3.46 18.65 -6.95
N LEU A 336 2.72 19.27 -6.02
CA LEU A 336 3.24 20.38 -5.24
C LEU A 336 4.46 19.95 -4.41
N GLY A 337 4.37 18.81 -3.71
CA GLY A 337 5.48 18.23 -2.95
C GLY A 337 6.71 17.94 -3.82
N LEU A 338 6.52 17.45 -5.05
CA LEU A 338 7.59 17.23 -6.02
C LEU A 338 8.30 18.54 -6.39
N HIS A 339 7.55 19.61 -6.68
CA HIS A 339 8.14 20.93 -6.98
C HIS A 339 8.91 21.52 -5.79
N ILE A 340 8.36 21.40 -4.58
CA ILE A 340 9.04 21.84 -3.35
C ILE A 340 10.34 21.06 -3.15
N THR A 341 10.32 19.74 -3.36
CA THR A 341 11.50 18.88 -3.24
C THR A 341 12.59 19.31 -4.22
N TRP A 342 12.25 19.54 -5.48
CA TRP A 342 13.22 20.02 -6.48
C TRP A 342 13.79 21.40 -6.13
N ALA A 343 12.96 22.32 -5.65
CA ALA A 343 13.41 23.64 -5.22
C ALA A 343 14.38 23.53 -4.02
N ALA A 344 14.09 22.68 -3.05
CA ALA A 344 14.95 22.45 -1.90
C ALA A 344 16.30 21.82 -2.30
N LEU A 345 16.28 20.81 -3.18
CA LEU A 345 17.50 20.19 -3.72
C LEU A 345 18.36 21.20 -4.49
N LEU A 346 17.73 22.09 -5.27
CA LEU A 346 18.45 23.15 -5.98
C LEU A 346 19.13 24.13 -5.01
N VAL A 347 18.42 24.56 -3.96
CA VAL A 347 18.98 25.45 -2.92
C VAL A 347 20.15 24.78 -2.21
N LEU A 348 20.03 23.49 -1.86
CA LEU A 348 21.12 22.71 -1.25
C LEU A 348 22.33 22.60 -2.20
N ALA A 349 22.11 22.30 -3.48
CA ALA A 349 23.18 22.22 -4.46
C ALA A 349 23.91 23.56 -4.62
N ILE A 350 23.18 24.67 -4.71
CA ILE A 350 23.75 26.02 -4.76
C ILE A 350 24.54 26.30 -3.46
N GLY A 351 24.00 25.97 -2.30
CA GLY A 351 24.65 26.16 -1.00
C GLY A 351 25.94 25.35 -0.82
N LEU A 352 26.05 24.18 -1.44
CA LEU A 352 27.26 23.35 -1.41
C LEU A 352 28.34 23.85 -2.39
N VAL A 353 27.93 24.37 -3.55
CA VAL A 353 28.84 24.74 -4.66
C VAL A 353 29.29 26.20 -4.59
N ALA A 354 28.44 27.13 -4.15
CA ALA A 354 28.75 28.56 -4.13
C ALA A 354 29.89 28.95 -3.17
N PRO A 355 29.98 28.42 -1.93
CA PRO A 355 31.07 28.79 -1.01
C PRO A 355 32.48 28.41 -1.48
N PRO A 356 32.76 27.20 -2.02
CA PRO A 356 34.09 26.88 -2.54
C PRO A 356 34.44 27.64 -3.83
N LEU A 357 33.46 27.99 -4.68
CA LEU A 357 33.70 28.82 -5.88
C LEU A 357 33.99 30.28 -5.52
N ALA A 358 33.23 30.88 -4.60
CA ALA A 358 33.46 32.23 -4.11
C ALA A 358 34.84 32.38 -3.43
N ARG A 359 35.29 31.35 -2.68
CA ARG A 359 36.63 31.31 -2.08
C ARG A 359 37.76 31.14 -3.09
N ARG A 360 37.51 30.53 -4.26
CA ARG A 360 38.49 30.43 -5.34
C ARG A 360 38.66 31.76 -6.07
N TRP A 361 37.57 32.52 -6.27
CA TRP A 361 37.64 33.84 -6.93
C TRP A 361 38.17 34.96 -6.03
N GLY A 362 37.90 34.92 -4.71
CA GLY A 362 38.45 35.90 -3.76
C GLY A 362 39.94 35.72 -3.41
N ARG A 363 40.63 34.72 -3.97
CA ARG A 363 42.08 34.48 -3.79
C ARG A 363 42.91 34.83 -5.03
N SER A 364 42.26 35.24 -6.11
CA SER A 364 42.89 35.56 -7.41
C SER A 364 42.87 37.07 -7.74
N GLY A 365 42.48 37.92 -6.80
CA GLY A 365 42.67 39.38 -6.81
C GLY A 365 43.26 39.80 -5.47
#